data_AF-A0A961T9G6-F1
#
_entry.id   AF-A0A961T9G6-F1
#
_cell.length_a   1.000
_cell.length_b   1.000
_cell.length_c   1.000
_cell.angle_alpha   90.00
_cell.angle_beta   90.00
_cell.angle_gamma   90.00
#
_symmetry.space_group_name_H-M   'P 1'
#
loop_
_entity.id
_entity.type
_entity.pdbx_description
1 polymer ?
#
loop_
_entity_poly.entity_id
_entity_poly.type
_entity_poly.pdbx_seq_one_letter_code
_entity_poly.pdbx_strand_id
1 'polypeptide(L)'
;MNYFPFHIGDYAAHTAHLSWEEDISYRRMIDWYYLNERALPMDVSKVASLIGMPESHQVIESVLAEFFELMEDGWRHRRCDKEIAKMREKQAEKRAYWDSIPKHVKRSWAAARRASLISAQPAWLTDEQKKSIEAVYTESKERSEKMGVPHEVDHIVPLRGRAVCGLHVPWNLQVLTAEQNRRKGAS
;
A
#
# COMPACT_ATOMS: atom_id res chain seq x y z
N MET A 1 -6.37 -3.70 -2.85
CA MET A 1 -5.84 -2.31 -2.80
C MET A 1 -5.56 -1.83 -1.37
N ASN A 2 -4.48 -1.08 -1.11
CA ASN A 2 -4.12 -0.60 0.25
C ASN A 2 -4.71 0.79 0.61
N TYR A 3 -5.15 1.55 -0.38
CA TYR A 3 -5.69 2.90 -0.21
C TYR A 3 -6.62 3.22 -1.38
N PHE A 4 -7.80 3.78 -1.10
CA PHE A 4 -8.68 4.37 -2.11
C PHE A 4 -9.24 5.69 -1.58
N PRO A 5 -9.48 6.69 -2.46
CA PRO A 5 -10.11 7.92 -2.05
C PRO A 5 -11.59 7.66 -1.72
N PHE A 6 -11.99 7.95 -0.48
CA PHE A 6 -13.39 7.90 -0.06
C PHE A 6 -13.97 9.32 0.03
N HIS A 7 -14.89 9.64 -0.87
CA HIS A 7 -15.54 10.94 -0.92
C HIS A 7 -16.83 10.91 -0.08
N ILE A 8 -16.76 11.46 1.13
CA ILE A 8 -17.86 11.45 2.10
C ILE A 8 -19.11 12.15 1.54
N GLY A 9 -18.95 13.26 0.83
CA GLY A 9 -20.07 14.00 0.23
C GLY A 9 -20.84 13.18 -0.80
N ASP A 10 -20.13 12.55 -1.75
CA ASP A 10 -20.75 11.68 -2.75
C ASP A 10 -21.46 10.49 -2.11
N TYR A 11 -20.84 9.91 -1.07
CA TYR A 11 -21.43 8.79 -0.34
C TYR A 11 -22.74 9.21 0.32
N ALA A 12 -22.71 10.27 1.14
CA ALA A 12 -23.89 10.75 1.84
C ALA A 12 -25.02 11.16 0.88
N ALA A 13 -24.69 11.74 -0.29
CA ALA A 13 -25.69 12.10 -1.29
C ALA A 13 -26.38 10.88 -1.92
N HIS A 14 -25.66 9.76 -2.10
CA HIS A 14 -26.20 8.55 -2.72
C HIS A 14 -26.81 7.56 -1.72
N THR A 15 -26.52 7.67 -0.43
CA THR A 15 -27.00 6.74 0.61
C THR A 15 -27.96 7.37 1.61
N ALA A 16 -28.34 8.64 1.44
CA ALA A 16 -29.19 9.38 2.39
C ALA A 16 -30.55 8.71 2.64
N HIS A 17 -31.08 7.95 1.69
CA HIS A 17 -32.38 7.26 1.79
C HIS A 17 -32.27 5.85 2.37
N LEU A 18 -31.06 5.32 2.55
CA LEU A 18 -30.85 3.97 3.03
C LEU A 18 -31.14 3.86 4.53
N SER A 19 -31.74 2.73 4.92
CA SER A 19 -31.77 2.31 6.32
C SER A 19 -30.36 2.01 6.82
N TRP A 20 -30.19 1.93 8.14
CA TRP A 20 -28.88 1.63 8.72
C TRP A 20 -28.33 0.25 8.30
N GLU A 21 -29.21 -0.73 8.05
CA GLU A 21 -28.82 -2.07 7.55
C GLU A 21 -28.39 -2.03 6.08
N GLU A 22 -29.07 -1.24 5.26
CA GLU A 22 -28.72 -1.03 3.84
C GLU A 22 -27.42 -0.25 3.71
N ASP A 23 -27.23 0.81 4.50
CA ASP A 23 -26.01 1.60 4.50
C ASP A 23 -24.79 0.76 4.93
N ILE A 24 -24.90 -0.01 6.02
CA ILE A 24 -23.78 -0.85 6.47
C ILE A 24 -23.49 -1.99 5.48
N SER A 25 -24.51 -2.59 4.87
CA SER A 25 -24.31 -3.64 3.87
C SER A 25 -23.65 -3.09 2.61
N TYR A 26 -24.13 -1.95 2.09
CA TYR A 26 -23.50 -1.22 0.98
C TYR A 26 -22.04 -0.89 1.29
N ARG A 27 -21.78 -0.31 2.48
CA ARG A 27 -20.43 0.07 2.88
C ARG A 27 -19.47 -1.11 2.90
N ARG A 28 -19.88 -2.22 3.52
CA ARG A 28 -19.04 -3.42 3.62
C ARG A 28 -18.83 -4.10 2.27
N MET A 29 -19.83 -4.08 1.40
CA MET A 29 -19.70 -4.57 0.01
C MET A 29 -18.67 -3.75 -0.77
N ILE A 30 -18.70 -2.43 -0.67
CA ILE A 30 -17.73 -1.54 -1.32
C ILE A 30 -16.33 -1.75 -0.76
N ASP A 31 -16.17 -1.86 0.57
CA ASP A 31 -14.88 -2.11 1.21
C ASP A 31 -14.29 -3.46 0.76
N TRP A 32 -15.11 -4.52 0.72
CA TRP A 32 -14.69 -5.83 0.19
C TRP A 32 -14.27 -5.75 -1.27
N TYR A 33 -15.04 -5.01 -2.08
CA TYR A 33 -14.77 -4.83 -3.51
C TYR A 33 -13.41 -4.16 -3.75
N TYR A 34 -13.09 -3.08 -3.04
CA TYR A 34 -11.79 -2.42 -3.17
C TYR A 34 -10.63 -3.24 -2.59
N LEU A 35 -10.87 -3.99 -1.52
CA LEU A 35 -9.86 -4.85 -0.92
C LEU A 35 -9.43 -5.94 -1.91
N ASN A 36 -10.41 -6.58 -2.56
CA ASN A 36 -10.20 -7.73 -3.45
C ASN A 36 -10.07 -7.36 -4.94
N GLU A 37 -10.44 -6.15 -5.32
CA GLU A 37 -10.39 -5.61 -6.68
C GLU A 37 -11.06 -6.49 -7.73
N ARG A 38 -12.22 -7.08 -7.38
CA ARG A 38 -13.01 -7.97 -8.23
C ARG A 38 -14.50 -7.89 -7.88
N ALA A 39 -15.34 -8.36 -8.79
CA ALA A 39 -16.77 -8.48 -8.61
C ALA A 39 -17.13 -9.31 -7.36
N LEU A 40 -18.23 -8.97 -6.71
CA LEU A 40 -18.82 -9.76 -5.63
C LEU A 40 -19.44 -11.04 -6.24
N PRO A 41 -19.43 -12.18 -5.52
CA PRO A 41 -20.04 -13.41 -6.03
C PRO A 41 -21.51 -13.23 -6.43
N MET A 42 -21.97 -13.88 -7.50
CA MET A 42 -23.38 -13.83 -7.93
C MET A 42 -24.36 -14.30 -6.84
N ASP A 43 -23.91 -15.23 -6.00
CA ASP A 43 -24.68 -15.82 -4.90
C ASP A 43 -24.73 -14.88 -3.69
N VAL A 44 -25.94 -14.37 -3.39
CA VAL A 44 -26.21 -13.44 -2.28
C VAL A 44 -25.81 -14.04 -0.92
N SER A 45 -25.97 -15.34 -0.70
CA SER A 45 -25.57 -15.99 0.56
C SER A 45 -24.05 -15.97 0.76
N LYS A 46 -23.28 -16.06 -0.34
CA LYS A 46 -21.83 -15.87 -0.29
C LYS A 46 -21.48 -14.42 -0.01
N VAL A 47 -22.17 -13.46 -0.63
CA VAL A 47 -21.96 -12.03 -0.34
C VAL A 47 -22.22 -11.74 1.15
N ALA A 48 -23.35 -12.21 1.68
CA ALA A 48 -23.73 -12.10 3.08
C ALA A 48 -22.66 -12.63 4.04
N SER A 49 -22.10 -13.81 3.72
CA SER A 49 -20.99 -14.40 4.49
C SER A 49 -19.72 -13.53 4.41
N LEU A 50 -19.36 -13.04 3.22
CA LEU A 50 -18.15 -12.25 3.01
C LEU A 50 -18.17 -10.90 3.72
N ILE A 51 -19.35 -10.27 3.82
CA ILE A 51 -19.51 -8.99 4.52
C ILE A 51 -19.88 -9.17 6.00
N GLY A 52 -19.94 -10.39 6.51
CA GLY A 52 -20.26 -10.68 7.91
C GLY A 52 -21.69 -10.29 8.31
N MET A 53 -22.66 -10.51 7.42
CA MET A 53 -24.09 -10.28 7.63
C MET A 53 -24.91 -11.50 7.13
N PRO A 54 -24.66 -12.72 7.63
CA PRO A 54 -25.24 -13.95 7.09
C PRO A 54 -26.77 -14.02 7.16
N GLU A 55 -27.42 -13.29 8.07
CA GLU A 55 -28.88 -13.31 8.22
C GLU A 55 -29.61 -12.25 7.35
N SER A 56 -28.87 -11.31 6.76
CA SER A 56 -29.45 -10.11 6.12
C SER A 56 -29.64 -10.24 4.60
N HIS A 57 -30.01 -11.42 4.10
CA HIS A 57 -30.07 -11.70 2.66
C HIS A 57 -30.95 -10.73 1.87
N GLN A 58 -32.16 -10.43 2.36
CA GLN A 58 -33.12 -9.58 1.66
C GLN A 58 -32.63 -8.13 1.53
N VAL A 59 -31.95 -7.62 2.56
CA VAL A 59 -31.35 -6.28 2.57
C VAL A 59 -30.17 -6.22 1.60
N ILE A 60 -29.33 -7.26 1.59
CA ILE A 60 -28.19 -7.32 0.68
C ILE A 60 -28.67 -7.39 -0.76
N GLU A 61 -29.71 -8.17 -1.03
CA GLU A 61 -30.32 -8.29 -2.36
C GLU A 61 -30.89 -6.95 -2.85
N SER A 62 -31.58 -6.18 -1.99
CA SER A 62 -32.10 -4.86 -2.39
C SER A 62 -30.98 -3.89 -2.73
N VAL A 63 -29.93 -3.83 -1.90
CA VAL A 63 -28.77 -2.96 -2.13
C VAL A 63 -27.98 -3.39 -3.37
N LEU A 64 -27.82 -4.69 -3.60
CA LEU A 64 -27.19 -5.20 -4.83
C LEU A 64 -27.98 -4.79 -6.06
N ALA A 65 -29.30 -4.94 -6.03
CA ALA A 65 -30.16 -4.55 -7.15
C ALA A 65 -30.15 -3.03 -7.43
N GLU A 66 -29.95 -2.20 -6.41
CA GLU A 66 -29.91 -0.75 -6.56
C GLU A 66 -28.55 -0.22 -7.05
N PHE A 67 -27.45 -0.68 -6.44
CA PHE A 67 -26.12 -0.08 -6.66
C PHE A 67 -25.18 -0.90 -7.55
N PHE A 68 -25.51 -2.16 -7.82
CA PHE A 68 -24.65 -3.09 -8.55
C PHE A 68 -25.33 -3.63 -9.81
N GLU A 69 -24.51 -4.04 -10.78
CA GLU A 69 -24.97 -4.67 -12.01
C GLU A 69 -24.52 -6.14 -11.99
N LEU A 70 -25.48 -7.07 -12.13
CA LEU A 70 -25.19 -8.50 -12.23
C LEU A 70 -24.61 -8.83 -13.61
N MET A 71 -23.37 -9.28 -13.65
CA MET A 71 -22.63 -9.66 -14.84
C MET A 71 -22.19 -11.13 -14.76
N GLU A 72 -21.60 -11.65 -15.84
CA GLU A 72 -21.16 -13.05 -15.93
C GLU A 72 -20.16 -13.46 -14.82
N ASP A 73 -19.36 -12.51 -14.34
CA ASP A 73 -18.33 -12.74 -13.32
C ASP A 73 -18.75 -12.33 -11.90
N GLY A 74 -19.98 -11.83 -11.71
CA GLY A 74 -20.50 -11.40 -10.41
C GLY A 74 -21.20 -10.04 -10.43
N TRP A 75 -21.48 -9.53 -9.24
CA TRP A 75 -22.03 -8.18 -9.06
C TRP A 75 -20.91 -7.15 -9.16
N ARG A 76 -21.04 -6.24 -10.12
CA ARG A 76 -20.07 -5.18 -10.41
C ARG A 76 -20.57 -3.82 -9.98
N HIS A 77 -19.65 -2.98 -9.53
CA HIS A 77 -19.93 -1.60 -9.16
C HIS A 77 -19.16 -0.64 -10.06
N ARG A 78 -19.88 0.11 -10.92
CA ARG A 78 -19.28 0.94 -11.99
C ARG A 78 -18.23 1.93 -11.49
N ARG A 79 -18.50 2.60 -10.37
CA ARG A 79 -17.56 3.55 -9.77
C ARG A 79 -16.29 2.84 -9.28
N CYS A 80 -16.45 1.68 -8.63
CA CYS A 80 -15.32 0.91 -8.12
C CYS A 80 -14.45 0.42 -9.26
N ASP A 81 -15.05 -0.13 -10.31
CA ASP A 81 -14.33 -0.60 -11.50
C ASP A 81 -13.55 0.54 -12.17
N LYS A 82 -14.15 1.73 -12.28
CA LYS A 82 -13.47 2.91 -12.84
C LYS A 82 -12.26 3.34 -12.02
N GLU A 83 -12.38 3.40 -10.69
CA GLU A 83 -11.27 3.78 -9.81
C GLU A 83 -10.17 2.71 -9.79
N ILE A 84 -10.54 1.42 -9.76
CA ILE A 84 -9.60 0.30 -9.84
C ILE A 84 -8.85 0.35 -11.17
N ALA A 85 -9.53 0.58 -12.29
CA ALA A 85 -8.90 0.69 -13.61
C ALA A 85 -7.88 1.83 -13.66
N LYS A 86 -8.25 3.03 -13.19
CA LYS A 86 -7.38 4.20 -13.12
C LYS A 86 -6.15 3.95 -12.25
N MET A 87 -6.30 3.23 -11.14
CA MET A 87 -5.18 2.90 -10.27
C MET A 87 -4.26 1.84 -10.89
N ARG A 88 -4.82 0.83 -11.55
CA ARG A 88 -4.05 -0.18 -12.29
C ARG A 88 -3.26 0.43 -13.44
N GLU A 89 -3.85 1.37 -14.17
CA GLU A 89 -3.17 2.12 -15.24
C GLU A 89 -1.95 2.86 -14.69
N LYS A 90 -2.10 3.66 -13.64
CA LYS A 90 -0.97 4.36 -13.00
C LYS A 90 0.12 3.41 -12.48
N GLN A 91 -0.28 2.25 -11.94
CA GLN A 91 0.68 1.24 -11.51
C GLN A 91 1.43 0.62 -12.69
N ALA A 92 0.74 0.36 -13.80
CA ALA A 92 1.32 -0.18 -15.03
C ALA A 92 2.28 0.83 -15.68
N GLU A 93 1.91 2.10 -15.78
CA GLU A 93 2.78 3.18 -16.28
C GLU A 93 4.06 3.28 -15.45
N LYS A 94 3.94 3.30 -14.12
CA LYS A 94 5.09 3.35 -13.21
C LYS A 94 6.00 2.13 -13.40
N ARG A 95 5.41 0.93 -13.53
CA ARG A 95 6.16 -0.30 -13.79
C ARG A 95 6.88 -0.26 -15.13
N ALA A 96 6.18 0.13 -16.21
CA ALA A 96 6.74 0.26 -17.54
C ALA A 96 7.90 1.29 -17.57
N TYR A 97 7.77 2.40 -16.86
CA TYR A 97 8.85 3.35 -16.67
C TYR A 97 10.06 2.72 -15.98
N TRP A 98 9.87 1.99 -14.88
CA TRP A 98 10.98 1.30 -14.21
C TRP A 98 11.62 0.21 -15.06
N ASP A 99 10.85 -0.47 -15.89
CA ASP A 99 11.32 -1.52 -16.80
C ASP A 99 12.06 -0.93 -18.01
N SER A 100 11.65 0.24 -18.51
CA SER A 100 12.31 0.93 -19.63
C SER A 100 13.69 1.49 -19.29
N ILE A 101 13.98 1.71 -18.00
CA ILE A 101 15.28 2.22 -17.56
C ILE A 101 16.39 1.18 -17.87
N PRO A 102 17.41 1.54 -18.69
CA PRO A 102 18.48 0.62 -19.04
C PRO A 102 19.27 0.12 -17.83
N LYS A 103 19.75 -1.12 -17.92
CA LYS A 103 20.51 -1.77 -16.83
C LYS A 103 21.74 -0.96 -16.40
N HIS A 104 22.45 -0.30 -17.33
CA HIS A 104 23.62 0.50 -16.99
C HIS A 104 23.27 1.78 -16.21
N VAL A 105 22.10 2.37 -16.45
CA VAL A 105 21.58 3.51 -15.68
C VAL A 105 21.25 3.06 -14.25
N LYS A 106 20.57 1.92 -14.09
CA LYS A 106 20.30 1.33 -12.75
C LYS A 106 21.60 1.06 -11.98
N ARG A 107 22.63 0.54 -12.66
CA ARG A 107 23.98 0.32 -12.08
C ARG A 107 24.64 1.64 -11.67
N SER A 108 24.53 2.68 -12.49
CA SER A 108 25.03 4.02 -12.18
C SER A 108 24.40 4.58 -10.90
N TRP A 109 23.07 4.51 -10.77
CA TRP A 109 22.37 4.93 -9.55
C TRP A 109 22.78 4.14 -8.32
N ALA A 110 22.95 2.81 -8.44
CA ALA A 110 23.44 1.99 -7.36
C ALA A 110 24.88 2.37 -6.94
N ALA A 111 25.76 2.70 -7.90
CA ALA A 111 27.09 3.19 -7.62
C ALA A 111 27.06 4.56 -6.92
N ALA A 112 26.22 5.49 -7.37
CA ALA A 112 26.04 6.80 -6.75
C ALA A 112 25.48 6.69 -5.32
N ARG A 113 24.56 5.74 -5.06
CA ARG A 113 24.07 5.45 -3.70
C ARG A 113 25.18 4.94 -2.81
N ARG A 114 25.99 3.99 -3.27
CA ARG A 114 27.15 3.46 -2.52
C ARG A 114 28.16 4.56 -2.20
N ALA A 115 28.50 5.40 -3.18
CA ALA A 115 29.40 6.54 -2.97
C ALA A 115 28.84 7.51 -1.91
N SER A 116 27.53 7.76 -1.91
CA SER A 116 26.89 8.59 -0.88
C SER A 116 27.02 8.00 0.52
N LEU A 117 26.84 6.68 0.65
CA LEU A 117 26.96 5.98 1.93
C LEU A 117 28.39 6.10 2.45
N ILE A 118 29.39 5.83 1.60
CA ILE A 118 30.81 5.94 1.94
C ILE A 118 31.17 7.37 2.33
N SER A 119 30.75 8.36 1.54
CA SER A 119 31.01 9.77 1.84
C SER A 119 30.37 10.25 3.13
N ALA A 120 29.24 9.66 3.52
CA ALA A 120 28.55 9.98 4.76
C ALA A 120 29.07 9.18 5.97
N GLN A 121 29.96 8.20 5.76
CA GLN A 121 30.65 7.51 6.84
C GLN A 121 31.81 8.36 7.34
N PRO A 122 31.78 8.83 8.59
CA PRO A 122 32.86 9.64 9.14
C PRO A 122 34.14 8.82 9.32
N ALA A 123 35.31 9.44 9.09
CA ALA A 123 36.60 8.78 9.27
C ALA A 123 36.88 8.34 10.72
N TRP A 124 36.22 8.98 11.70
CA TRP A 124 36.36 8.68 13.13
C TRP A 124 35.54 7.47 13.60
N LEU A 125 34.79 6.81 12.71
CA LEU A 125 33.94 5.66 13.06
C LEU A 125 34.80 4.45 13.49
N THR A 126 34.54 3.93 14.69
CA THR A 126 35.28 2.78 15.22
C THR A 126 34.84 1.48 14.51
N ASP A 127 35.68 0.43 14.59
CA ASP A 127 35.32 -0.87 14.02
C ASP A 127 34.11 -1.50 14.72
N GLU A 128 33.93 -1.22 16.02
CA GLU A 128 32.73 -1.65 16.76
C GLU A 128 31.48 -0.95 16.24
N GLN A 129 31.54 0.35 15.96
CA GLN A 129 30.43 1.08 15.36
C GLN A 129 30.13 0.61 13.93
N LYS A 130 31.15 0.26 13.14
CA LYS A 130 30.94 -0.37 11.82
C LYS A 130 30.21 -1.71 11.94
N LYS A 131 30.59 -2.55 12.91
CA LYS A 131 29.87 -3.78 13.22
C LYS A 131 28.44 -3.53 13.68
N SER A 132 28.18 -2.45 14.43
CA SER A 132 26.81 -2.07 14.78
C SER A 132 25.97 -1.71 13.55
N ILE A 133 26.55 -1.04 12.55
CA ILE A 133 25.85 -0.77 11.27
C ILE A 133 25.48 -2.10 10.59
N GLU A 134 26.44 -3.04 10.49
CA GLU A 134 26.18 -4.37 9.91
C GLU A 134 25.08 -5.12 10.66
N ALA A 135 25.08 -5.06 12.00
CA ALA A 135 24.06 -5.67 12.83
C ALA A 135 22.64 -5.13 12.52
N VAL A 136 22.48 -3.84 12.22
CA VAL A 136 21.18 -3.26 11.82
C VAL A 136 20.68 -3.84 10.50
N TYR A 137 21.57 -4.10 9.53
CA TYR A 137 21.19 -4.77 8.28
C TYR A 137 20.81 -6.25 8.50
N THR A 138 21.54 -6.95 9.37
CA THR A 138 21.19 -8.32 9.78
C THR A 138 19.82 -8.37 10.43
N GLU A 139 19.57 -7.47 11.39
CA GLU A 139 18.28 -7.35 12.07
C GLU A 139 17.14 -7.07 11.09
N SER A 140 17.37 -6.20 10.10
CA SER A 140 16.39 -5.92 9.04
C SER A 140 15.98 -7.18 8.27
N LYS A 141 16.95 -8.05 7.96
CA LYS A 141 16.68 -9.32 7.29
C LYS A 141 15.91 -10.29 8.20
N GLU A 142 16.35 -10.46 9.44
CA GLU A 142 15.70 -11.35 10.42
C GLU A 142 14.26 -10.93 10.71
N ARG A 143 14.02 -9.61 10.87
CA ARG A 143 12.67 -9.06 11.03
C ARG A 143 11.78 -9.34 9.82
N SER A 144 12.35 -9.27 8.62
CA SER A 144 11.63 -9.60 7.38
C SER A 144 11.19 -11.05 7.34
N GLU A 145 12.09 -11.98 7.68
CA GLU A 145 11.82 -13.41 7.71
C GLU A 145 10.81 -13.77 8.81
N LYS A 146 10.98 -13.22 10.02
CA LYS A 146 10.12 -13.51 11.17
C LYS A 146 8.68 -13.03 10.99
N MET A 147 8.49 -11.86 10.37
CA MET A 147 7.16 -11.25 10.23
C MET A 147 6.50 -11.53 8.87
N GLY A 148 7.24 -12.12 7.91
CA GLY A 148 6.75 -12.32 6.55
C GLY A 148 6.49 -11.01 5.79
N VAL A 149 6.98 -9.88 6.29
CA VAL A 149 6.81 -8.54 5.71
C VAL A 149 8.19 -7.94 5.45
N PRO A 150 8.49 -7.44 4.24
CA PRO A 150 9.79 -6.82 3.95
C PRO A 150 10.09 -5.64 4.87
N HIS A 151 11.26 -5.67 5.51
CA HIS A 151 11.84 -4.56 6.26
C HIS A 151 13.06 -4.01 5.53
N GLU A 152 13.31 -2.71 5.70
CA GLU A 152 14.39 -1.96 5.08
C GLU A 152 15.10 -1.11 6.13
N VAL A 153 16.41 -0.92 5.96
CA VAL A 153 17.19 0.03 6.76
C VAL A 153 17.04 1.43 6.17
N ASP A 154 16.56 2.36 6.97
CA ASP A 154 16.36 3.77 6.64
C ASP A 154 17.23 4.67 7.53
N HIS A 155 17.52 5.88 7.04
CA HIS A 155 18.24 6.89 7.79
C HIS A 155 17.26 7.83 8.50
N ILE A 156 17.36 7.99 9.81
CA ILE A 156 16.48 8.88 10.60
C ILE A 156 16.56 10.30 10.03
N VAL A 157 17.76 10.85 9.94
CA VAL A 157 18.09 12.09 9.21
C VAL A 157 18.59 11.71 7.82
N PRO A 158 17.99 12.22 6.73
CA PRO A 158 18.29 11.80 5.37
C PRO A 158 19.73 12.13 4.97
N LEU A 159 20.41 11.22 4.27
CA LEU A 159 21.76 11.48 3.74
C LEU A 159 21.81 12.58 2.67
N ARG A 160 20.69 12.77 1.95
CA ARG A 160 20.56 13.72 0.84
C ARG A 160 19.32 14.60 1.02
N GLY A 161 19.25 15.35 2.11
CA GLY A 161 18.22 16.36 2.31
C GLY A 161 18.59 17.69 1.66
N ARG A 162 17.58 18.51 1.35
CA ARG A 162 17.77 19.87 0.79
C ARG A 162 18.36 20.83 1.83
N ALA A 163 17.89 20.74 3.07
CA ALA A 163 18.27 21.64 4.17
C ALA A 163 19.23 21.01 5.18
N VAL A 164 19.15 19.69 5.39
CA VAL A 164 19.97 18.95 6.36
C VAL A 164 20.43 17.64 5.73
N CYS A 165 21.69 17.26 5.98
CA CYS A 165 22.23 15.95 5.63
C CYS A 165 22.67 15.21 6.90
N GLY A 166 22.23 13.95 7.04
CA GLY A 166 22.67 13.05 8.09
C GLY A 166 23.96 12.30 7.76
N LEU A 167 24.49 11.59 8.75
CA LEU A 167 25.67 10.71 8.61
C LEU A 167 25.25 9.24 8.50
N HIS A 168 26.10 8.42 7.90
CA HIS A 168 25.90 6.96 7.91
C HIS A 168 26.55 6.34 9.14
N VAL A 169 25.85 6.40 10.26
CA VAL A 169 26.30 6.01 11.61
C VAL A 169 25.22 5.20 12.33
N PRO A 170 25.55 4.33 13.30
CA PRO A 170 24.58 3.42 13.94
C PRO A 170 23.32 4.10 14.47
N TRP A 171 23.49 5.23 15.16
CA TRP A 171 22.39 5.98 15.76
C TRP A 171 21.56 6.79 14.76
N ASN A 172 21.96 6.84 13.48
CA ASN A 172 21.14 7.44 12.42
C ASN A 172 20.43 6.37 11.57
N LEU A 173 20.50 5.08 11.93
CA LEU A 173 19.83 4.00 11.22
C LEU A 173 18.62 3.50 12.00
N GLN A 174 17.56 3.16 11.27
CA GLN A 174 16.35 2.54 11.82
C GLN A 174 15.85 1.45 10.86
N VAL A 175 15.28 0.38 11.43
CA VAL A 175 14.62 -0.66 10.64
C VAL A 175 13.13 -0.38 10.58
N LEU A 176 12.61 -0.15 9.37
CA LEU A 176 11.20 0.10 9.10
C LEU A 176 10.65 -0.97 8.17
N THR A 177 9.33 -1.22 8.20
CA THR A 177 8.72 -1.97 7.09
C THR A 177 8.88 -1.17 5.80
N ALA A 178 8.97 -1.86 4.66
CA ALA A 178 9.07 -1.19 3.36
C ALA A 178 7.89 -0.22 3.12
N GLU A 179 6.72 -0.51 3.71
CA GLU A 179 5.57 0.40 3.68
C GLU A 179 5.80 1.68 4.50
N GLN A 180 6.26 1.55 5.75
CA GLN A 180 6.59 2.69 6.60
C GLN A 180 7.66 3.57 5.96
N ASN A 181 8.71 2.97 5.39
CA ASN A 181 9.79 3.69 4.72
C ASN A 181 9.28 4.51 3.52
N ARG A 182 8.41 3.91 2.69
CA ARG A 182 7.75 4.62 1.58
C ARG A 182 6.87 5.77 2.05
N ARG A 183 6.13 5.62 3.15
CA ARG A 183 5.31 6.71 3.72
C ARG A 183 6.18 7.86 4.21
N LYS A 184 7.31 7.57 4.88
CA LYS A 184 8.26 8.59 5.33
C LYS A 184 8.82 9.42 4.17
N GLY A 185 9.18 8.79 3.06
CA GLY A 185 9.72 9.48 1.88
C GLY A 185 8.72 10.30 1.08
N ALA A 186 7.41 10.19 1.37
CA ALA A 186 6.35 10.95 0.72
C ALA A 186 5.94 12.22 1.50
N SER A 187 6.46 12.40 2.72
CA SER A 187 6.26 13.57 3.58
C SER A 187 7.40 14.57 3.44
#